data_AF-A0A7X9FTM4-F1
#
_entry.id   AF-A0A7X9FTM4-F1
#
_cell.length_a   1.000
_cell.length_b   1.000
_cell.length_c   1.000
_cell.angle_alpha   90.00
_cell.angle_beta   90.00
_cell.angle_gamma   90.00
#
_symmetry.space_group_name_H-M   'P 1'
#
loop_
_entity.id
_entity.type
_entity.pdbx_description
1 polymer ?
#
loop_
_entity_poly.entity_id
_entity_poly.type
_entity_poly.pdbx_seq_one_letter_code
_entity_poly.pdbx_strand_id
1 'polypeptide(L)'
;MSTINQKNFSDSKWLQDNAFEALSMIAGCVNEDENEARECLIRMLEHREILSSYKPIIDSLVQRVGLFPYLDAGISNLTTSDLLNIESHAPEGMDDIILHSMQAKVYRALMDGANVILSAPTSFGKSLLIDAAIASDRYDDIVVIVPTIALIDETRRRLSKRFGNQFKIITHPTQIRSRQNIFVFTQERFIESEDDIVPQLFVIDEFYKLSPNRGDDRTFVLNHAFYKLYKSGSQFFLIGPNVGNITIGQEHLNFRYYDTNYSTVVAEVRHISNRDTKAEVLKICKTLNSPTLIYCKSAPSAYDLARYLVGNNITAKNQDTQEFSQW
;
A
#
# COMPACT_ATOMS: atom_id res chain seq x y z
N MET A 1 -11.86 -10.20 -30.00
CA MET A 1 -11.80 -9.84 -28.57
C MET A 1 -12.43 -10.97 -27.78
N SER A 2 -11.66 -11.98 -27.39
CA SER A 2 -12.11 -12.95 -26.39
C SER A 2 -11.95 -12.28 -25.03
N THR A 3 -13.04 -11.79 -24.46
CA THR A 3 -13.04 -11.29 -23.08
C THR A 3 -12.62 -12.44 -22.18
N ILE A 4 -11.48 -12.29 -21.50
CA ILE A 4 -10.98 -13.32 -20.59
C ILE A 4 -11.99 -13.44 -19.44
N ASN A 5 -12.52 -14.63 -19.22
CA ASN A 5 -13.39 -14.86 -18.06
C ASN A 5 -12.52 -14.98 -16.81
N GLN A 6 -12.25 -13.84 -16.16
CA GLN A 6 -11.36 -13.71 -15.00
C GLN A 6 -11.71 -14.67 -13.85
N LYS A 7 -12.97 -15.10 -13.73
CA LYS A 7 -13.42 -16.04 -12.69
C LYS A 7 -12.78 -17.42 -12.81
N ASN A 8 -12.45 -17.85 -14.03
CA ASN A 8 -11.83 -19.15 -14.27
C ASN A 8 -10.45 -19.26 -13.58
N PHE A 9 -9.71 -18.14 -13.50
CA PHE A 9 -8.38 -18.07 -12.88
C PHE A 9 -8.42 -18.18 -11.35
N SER A 10 -9.62 -18.15 -10.75
CA SER A 10 -9.82 -18.36 -9.30
C SER A 10 -10.37 -19.76 -8.99
N ASP A 11 -10.70 -20.56 -10.00
CA ASP A 11 -11.22 -21.93 -9.84
C ASP A 11 -10.09 -22.95 -9.95
N SER A 12 -9.77 -23.58 -8.82
CA SER A 12 -8.69 -24.57 -8.73
C SER A 12 -8.93 -25.80 -9.62
N LYS A 13 -10.18 -26.24 -9.81
CA LYS A 13 -10.49 -27.40 -10.67
C LYS A 13 -10.29 -27.04 -12.13
N TRP A 14 -10.77 -25.87 -12.54
CA TRP A 14 -10.57 -25.41 -13.91
C TRP A 14 -9.08 -25.24 -14.24
N LEU A 15 -8.29 -24.70 -13.30
CA LEU A 15 -6.84 -24.55 -13.47
C LEU A 15 -6.11 -25.90 -13.58
N GLN A 16 -6.54 -26.94 -12.85
CA GLN A 16 -5.96 -28.29 -12.97
C GLN A 16 -6.05 -28.82 -14.40
N ASP A 17 -7.19 -28.61 -15.05
CA ASP A 17 -7.45 -29.14 -16.39
C ASP A 17 -6.92 -28.23 -17.51
N ASN A 18 -6.74 -26.92 -17.25
CA ASN A 18 -6.49 -25.90 -18.29
C ASN A 18 -5.26 -25.01 -18.02
N ALA A 19 -4.32 -25.43 -17.16
CA ALA A 19 -3.17 -24.61 -16.72
C ALA A 19 -2.38 -23.96 -17.87
N PHE A 20 -1.99 -24.73 -18.89
CA PHE A 20 -1.23 -24.19 -20.03
C PHE A 20 -2.05 -23.19 -20.86
N GLU A 21 -3.34 -23.50 -21.10
CA GLU A 21 -4.23 -22.59 -21.81
C GLU A 21 -4.39 -21.27 -21.04
N ALA A 22 -4.61 -21.35 -19.72
CA ALA A 22 -4.69 -20.18 -18.84
C ALA A 22 -3.43 -19.31 -18.91
N LEU A 23 -2.24 -19.92 -18.84
CA LEU A 23 -0.96 -19.23 -18.97
C LEU A 23 -0.79 -18.58 -20.36
N SER A 24 -1.19 -19.28 -21.42
CA SER A 24 -1.15 -18.74 -22.78
C SER A 24 -2.11 -17.56 -22.96
N MET A 25 -3.30 -17.61 -22.35
CA MET A 25 -4.26 -16.51 -22.34
C MET A 25 -3.69 -15.28 -21.64
N ILE A 26 -3.07 -15.47 -20.46
CA ILE A 26 -2.39 -14.38 -19.74
C ILE A 26 -1.28 -13.79 -20.62
N ALA A 27 -0.40 -14.64 -21.18
CA ALA A 27 0.71 -14.20 -22.01
C ALA A 27 0.26 -13.37 -23.23
N GLY A 28 -0.84 -13.75 -23.88
CA GLY A 28 -1.44 -12.98 -24.95
C GLY A 28 -2.00 -11.63 -24.48
N CYS A 29 -2.70 -11.65 -23.34
CA CYS A 29 -3.33 -10.46 -22.74
C CYS A 29 -2.31 -9.40 -22.29
N VAL A 30 -1.11 -9.80 -21.85
CA VAL A 30 -0.07 -8.87 -21.37
C VAL A 30 0.21 -7.73 -22.35
N ASN A 31 0.16 -7.98 -23.66
CA ASN A 31 0.43 -6.96 -24.67
C ASN A 31 -0.78 -6.09 -25.02
N GLU A 32 -1.99 -6.55 -24.70
CA GLU A 32 -3.24 -5.84 -24.97
C GLU A 32 -3.68 -5.00 -23.76
N ASP A 33 -3.73 -5.64 -22.58
CA ASP A 33 -4.07 -5.02 -21.31
C ASP A 33 -3.23 -5.67 -20.18
N GLU A 34 -2.11 -5.03 -19.85
CA GLU A 34 -1.23 -5.51 -18.79
C GLU A 34 -1.92 -5.54 -17.41
N ASN A 35 -2.95 -4.71 -17.17
CA ASN A 35 -3.67 -4.71 -15.90
C ASN A 35 -4.59 -5.93 -15.78
N GLU A 36 -5.33 -6.25 -16.83
CA GLU A 36 -6.16 -7.45 -16.87
C GLU A 36 -5.31 -8.72 -16.78
N ALA A 37 -4.18 -8.77 -17.51
CA ALA A 37 -3.24 -9.88 -17.43
C ALA A 37 -2.68 -10.06 -16.01
N ARG A 38 -2.32 -8.95 -15.34
CA ARG A 38 -1.81 -8.97 -13.96
C ARG A 38 -2.87 -9.45 -12.98
N GLU A 39 -4.12 -9.02 -13.12
CA GLU A 39 -5.24 -9.52 -12.30
C GLU A 39 -5.44 -11.03 -12.48
N CYS A 40 -5.49 -11.51 -13.73
CA CYS A 40 -5.63 -12.95 -14.01
C CYS A 40 -4.47 -13.75 -13.42
N LEU A 41 -3.24 -13.23 -13.54
CA LEU A 41 -2.07 -13.85 -12.94
C LEU A 41 -2.21 -13.90 -11.41
N ILE A 42 -2.50 -12.79 -10.72
CA ILE A 42 -2.65 -12.77 -9.25
C ILE A 42 -3.67 -13.81 -8.77
N ARG A 43 -4.82 -13.93 -9.45
CA ARG A 43 -5.85 -14.93 -9.15
C ARG A 43 -5.30 -16.35 -9.26
N MET A 44 -4.61 -16.63 -10.35
CA MET A 44 -3.99 -17.94 -10.59
C MET A 44 -2.88 -18.25 -9.58
N LEU A 45 -2.16 -17.23 -9.09
CA LEU A 45 -1.09 -17.38 -8.11
C LEU A 45 -1.56 -17.83 -6.72
N GLU A 46 -2.86 -17.71 -6.40
CA GLU A 46 -3.44 -18.30 -5.18
C GLU A 46 -3.34 -19.84 -5.20
N HIS A 47 -3.27 -20.44 -6.38
CA HIS A 47 -3.26 -21.89 -6.60
C HIS A 47 -1.90 -22.42 -7.08
N ARG A 48 -0.79 -21.73 -6.75
CA ARG A 48 0.57 -22.04 -7.21
C ARG A 48 1.01 -23.49 -7.04
N GLU A 49 0.63 -24.13 -5.93
CA GLU A 49 0.97 -25.53 -5.63
C GLU A 49 0.56 -26.48 -6.77
N ILE A 50 -0.63 -26.25 -7.34
CA ILE A 50 -1.20 -27.03 -8.44
C ILE A 50 -0.43 -26.80 -9.75
N LEU A 51 0.23 -25.65 -9.87
CA LEU A 51 0.90 -25.18 -11.07
C LEU A 51 2.43 -25.33 -11.01
N SER A 52 2.93 -26.12 -10.05
CA SER A 52 4.37 -26.30 -9.80
C SER A 52 5.18 -26.72 -11.04
N SER A 53 4.59 -27.53 -11.94
CA SER A 53 5.22 -27.92 -13.22
C SER A 53 5.40 -26.78 -14.22
N TYR A 54 4.67 -25.68 -14.05
CA TYR A 54 4.72 -24.49 -14.91
C TYR A 54 5.51 -23.33 -14.28
N LYS A 55 6.21 -23.56 -13.16
CA LYS A 55 6.95 -22.54 -12.41
C LYS A 55 7.80 -21.62 -13.31
N PRO A 56 8.61 -22.10 -14.27
CA PRO A 56 9.41 -21.19 -15.11
C PRO A 56 8.57 -20.21 -15.95
N ILE A 57 7.41 -20.66 -16.45
CA ILE A 57 6.49 -19.82 -17.23
C ILE A 57 5.84 -18.79 -16.31
N ILE A 58 5.40 -19.22 -15.12
CA ILE A 58 4.81 -18.35 -14.11
C ILE A 58 5.80 -17.27 -13.69
N ASP A 59 7.04 -17.64 -13.35
CA ASP A 59 8.07 -16.71 -12.91
C ASP A 59 8.42 -15.70 -14.03
N SER A 60 8.46 -16.14 -15.28
CA SER A 60 8.62 -15.24 -16.44
C SER A 60 7.44 -14.27 -16.59
N LEU A 61 6.20 -14.73 -16.45
CA LEU A 61 5.02 -13.87 -16.50
C LEU A 61 4.97 -12.88 -15.33
N VAL A 62 5.32 -13.33 -14.11
CA VAL A 62 5.42 -12.49 -12.91
C VAL A 62 6.39 -11.33 -13.15
N GLN A 63 7.59 -11.62 -13.67
CA GLN A 63 8.54 -10.56 -14.04
C GLN A 63 7.98 -9.66 -15.13
N ARG A 64 7.35 -10.23 -16.16
CA ARG A 64 6.82 -9.48 -17.30
C ARG A 64 5.73 -8.49 -16.92
N VAL A 65 4.87 -8.81 -15.95
CA VAL A 65 3.83 -7.90 -15.40
C VAL A 65 4.33 -7.07 -14.20
N GLY A 66 5.61 -7.24 -13.84
CA GLY A 66 6.32 -6.46 -12.84
C GLY A 66 6.04 -6.85 -11.39
N LEU A 67 5.45 -8.02 -11.13
CA LEU A 67 5.11 -8.52 -9.79
C LEU A 67 6.30 -9.17 -9.09
N PHE A 68 7.50 -8.58 -9.12
CA PHE A 68 8.72 -9.15 -8.53
C PHE A 68 8.59 -9.69 -7.09
N PRO A 69 7.80 -9.08 -6.16
CA PRO A 69 7.57 -9.65 -4.83
C PRO A 69 6.93 -11.04 -4.83
N TYR A 70 6.29 -11.43 -5.93
CA TYR A 70 5.66 -12.73 -6.12
C TYR A 70 6.59 -13.78 -6.73
N LEU A 71 7.87 -13.46 -6.97
CA LEU A 71 8.82 -14.48 -7.37
C LEU A 71 9.08 -15.42 -6.20
N ASP A 72 8.83 -16.69 -6.45
CA ASP A 72 9.09 -17.74 -5.47
C ASP A 72 10.58 -18.04 -5.48
N ALA A 73 11.29 -17.31 -4.62
CA ALA A 73 12.74 -17.19 -4.54
C ALA A 73 13.40 -18.37 -3.81
N GLY A 74 13.21 -19.58 -4.32
CA GLY A 74 14.23 -20.61 -4.17
C GLY A 74 15.46 -20.16 -4.95
N ILE A 75 16.36 -19.41 -4.31
CA ILE A 75 17.56 -18.78 -4.91
C ILE A 75 18.37 -19.75 -5.80
N SER A 76 18.34 -21.05 -5.48
CA SER A 76 19.03 -22.11 -6.24
C SER A 76 18.54 -22.32 -7.68
N ASN A 77 17.37 -21.81 -8.05
CA ASN A 77 16.74 -22.05 -9.36
C ASN A 77 16.65 -20.80 -10.24
N LEU A 78 17.19 -19.66 -9.80
CA LEU A 78 17.14 -18.40 -10.54
C LEU A 78 18.30 -18.27 -11.51
N THR A 79 18.02 -17.78 -12.72
CA THR A 79 19.07 -17.44 -13.69
C THR A 79 19.77 -16.15 -13.28
N THR A 80 20.95 -15.88 -13.85
CA THR A 80 21.64 -14.60 -13.67
C THR A 80 20.78 -13.41 -14.07
N SER A 81 19.94 -13.55 -15.10
CA SER A 81 19.01 -12.50 -15.51
C SER A 81 17.95 -12.24 -14.45
N ASP A 82 17.44 -13.29 -13.80
CA ASP A 82 16.44 -13.15 -12.74
C ASP A 82 17.05 -12.45 -11.53
N LEU A 83 18.28 -12.81 -11.15
CA LEU A 83 19.02 -12.17 -10.07
C LEU A 83 19.25 -10.67 -10.34
N LEU A 84 19.67 -10.31 -11.56
CA LEU A 84 19.85 -8.92 -11.96
C LEU A 84 18.53 -8.15 -11.91
N ASN A 85 17.44 -8.76 -12.38
CA ASN A 85 16.12 -8.15 -12.33
C ASN A 85 15.67 -7.93 -10.88
N ILE A 86 15.83 -8.92 -10.00
CA ILE A 86 15.51 -8.81 -8.57
C ILE A 86 16.31 -7.68 -7.93
N GLU A 87 17.64 -7.67 -8.13
CA GLU A 87 18.53 -6.65 -7.57
C GLU A 87 18.15 -5.25 -8.04
N SER A 88 17.81 -5.09 -9.32
CA SER A 88 17.38 -3.78 -9.84
C SER A 88 16.11 -3.24 -9.17
N HIS A 89 15.33 -4.11 -8.52
CA HIS A 89 14.10 -3.77 -7.79
C HIS A 89 14.28 -3.78 -6.26
N ALA A 90 15.47 -4.09 -5.75
CA ALA A 90 15.78 -3.97 -4.33
C ALA A 90 16.07 -2.48 -4.00
N PRO A 91 15.46 -1.90 -2.96
CA PRO A 91 15.85 -0.59 -2.47
C PRO A 91 17.12 -0.67 -1.64
N GLU A 92 17.92 0.41 -1.68
CA GLU A 92 19.13 0.53 -0.86
C GLU A 92 18.74 0.53 0.63
N GLY A 93 19.46 -0.26 1.44
CA GLY A 93 19.23 -0.35 2.89
C GLY A 93 18.04 -1.23 3.31
N MET A 94 17.43 -1.99 2.39
CA MET A 94 16.34 -2.94 2.71
C MET A 94 16.52 -4.30 2.00
N ASP A 95 17.49 -5.08 2.45
CA ASP A 95 17.90 -6.35 1.81
C ASP A 95 16.78 -7.41 1.73
N ASP A 96 15.75 -7.31 2.57
CA ASP A 96 14.60 -8.23 2.61
C ASP A 96 13.41 -7.78 1.75
N ILE A 97 13.53 -6.64 1.06
CA ILE A 97 12.46 -6.03 0.28
C ILE A 97 12.79 -6.04 -1.20
N ILE A 98 11.87 -6.59 -1.98
CA ILE A 98 11.83 -6.41 -3.44
C ILE A 98 10.63 -5.55 -3.78
N LEU A 99 10.84 -4.49 -4.54
CA LEU A 99 9.78 -3.62 -5.04
C LEU A 99 9.14 -4.23 -6.29
N HIS A 100 7.85 -4.02 -6.49
CA HIS A 100 7.28 -4.26 -7.82
C HIS A 100 7.72 -3.17 -8.81
N SER A 101 7.55 -3.40 -10.11
CA SER A 101 8.12 -2.55 -11.17
C SER A 101 7.78 -1.07 -11.04
N MET A 102 6.51 -0.76 -10.75
CA MET A 102 6.06 0.63 -10.58
C MET A 102 6.61 1.28 -9.30
N GLN A 103 6.73 0.55 -8.19
CA GLN A 103 7.40 1.05 -6.99
C GLN A 103 8.87 1.36 -7.28
N ALA A 104 9.61 0.45 -7.93
CA ALA A 104 11.02 0.67 -8.27
C ALA A 104 11.20 1.89 -9.19
N LYS A 105 10.28 2.12 -10.14
CA LYS A 105 10.27 3.33 -10.98
C LYS A 105 10.12 4.61 -10.16
N VAL A 106 9.23 4.62 -9.18
CA VAL A 106 9.02 5.78 -8.29
C VAL A 106 10.21 5.96 -7.34
N TYR A 107 10.71 4.87 -6.76
CA TYR A 107 11.89 4.89 -5.89
C TYR A 107 13.12 5.48 -6.60
N ARG A 108 13.43 5.01 -7.82
CA ARG A 108 14.54 5.57 -8.61
C ARG A 108 14.36 7.06 -8.89
N ALA A 109 13.14 7.53 -9.14
CA ALA A 109 12.88 8.96 -9.28
C ALA A 109 13.17 9.76 -8.01
N LEU A 110 12.82 9.23 -6.83
CA LEU A 110 13.19 9.84 -5.55
C LEU A 110 14.72 9.86 -5.39
N MET A 111 15.40 8.76 -5.76
CA MET A 111 16.87 8.67 -5.73
C MET A 111 17.55 9.59 -6.76
N ASP A 112 16.88 9.97 -7.86
CA ASP A 112 17.37 10.99 -8.79
C ASP A 112 17.25 12.42 -8.21
N GLY A 113 16.72 12.58 -6.99
CA GLY A 113 16.43 13.88 -6.38
C GLY A 113 15.19 14.57 -6.97
N ALA A 114 14.37 13.85 -7.76
CA ALA A 114 13.16 14.43 -8.32
C ALA A 114 12.09 14.60 -7.25
N ASN A 115 11.35 15.70 -7.31
CA ASN A 115 10.08 15.79 -6.61
C ASN A 115 9.08 14.84 -7.24
N VAL A 116 8.30 14.13 -6.44
CA VAL A 116 7.40 13.08 -6.91
C VAL A 116 5.99 13.29 -6.38
N ILE A 117 5.02 13.08 -7.25
CA ILE A 117 3.60 12.97 -6.88
C ILE A 117 3.10 11.60 -7.33
N LEU A 118 2.52 10.83 -6.41
CA LEU A 118 2.04 9.47 -6.65
C LEU A 118 0.56 9.35 -6.26
N SER A 119 -0.27 9.13 -7.29
CA SER A 119 -1.67 8.70 -7.18
C SER A 119 -1.73 7.20 -7.45
N ALA A 120 -2.03 6.40 -6.42
CA ALA A 120 -2.04 4.94 -6.53
C ALA A 120 -3.00 4.27 -5.52
N PRO A 121 -3.54 3.08 -5.81
CA PRO A 121 -4.41 2.36 -4.89
C PRO A 121 -3.71 2.02 -3.57
N THR A 122 -4.47 1.66 -2.54
CA THR A 122 -3.90 1.28 -1.22
C THR A 122 -3.00 0.06 -1.32
N SER A 123 -3.37 -0.93 -2.15
CA SER A 123 -2.58 -2.13 -2.44
C SER A 123 -1.22 -1.87 -3.10
N PHE A 124 -0.98 -0.66 -3.60
CA PHE A 124 0.30 -0.27 -4.19
C PHE A 124 1.46 -0.30 -3.17
N GLY A 125 1.19 -0.22 -1.86
CA GLY A 125 2.24 -0.21 -0.84
C GLY A 125 3.01 1.11 -0.80
N LYS A 126 2.31 2.26 -0.89
CA LYS A 126 2.91 3.61 -0.86
C LYS A 126 3.82 3.84 0.37
N SER A 127 3.45 3.29 1.53
CA SER A 127 4.23 3.40 2.76
C SER A 127 5.60 2.71 2.67
N LEU A 128 5.73 1.67 1.82
CA LEU A 128 7.01 1.00 1.58
C LEU A 128 8.00 1.91 0.85
N LEU A 129 7.52 2.82 -0.02
CA LEU A 129 8.37 3.81 -0.69
C LEU A 129 8.89 4.88 0.26
N ILE A 130 8.09 5.26 1.27
CA ILE A 130 8.57 6.13 2.35
C ILE A 130 9.72 5.43 3.08
N ASP A 131 9.54 4.15 3.42
CA ASP A 131 10.55 3.38 4.14
C ASP A 131 11.82 3.22 3.30
N ALA A 132 11.68 2.91 2.01
CA ALA A 132 12.81 2.81 1.08
C ALA A 132 13.56 4.15 0.95
N ALA A 133 12.84 5.27 0.88
CA ALA A 133 13.47 6.59 0.83
C ALA A 133 14.25 6.90 2.12
N ILE A 134 13.72 6.55 3.28
CA ILE A 134 14.42 6.68 4.57
C ILE A 134 15.66 5.76 4.61
N ALA A 135 15.50 4.50 4.19
CA ALA A 135 16.55 3.48 4.22
C ALA A 135 17.76 3.80 3.32
N SER A 136 17.56 4.64 2.29
CA SER A 136 18.65 5.10 1.41
C SER A 136 19.75 5.91 2.12
N ASP A 137 19.54 6.34 3.37
CA ASP A 137 20.48 7.15 4.18
C ASP A 137 20.91 8.47 3.50
N ARG A 138 20.10 8.97 2.56
CA ARG A 138 20.33 10.24 1.85
C ARG A 138 19.86 11.47 2.61
N TYR A 139 19.05 11.26 3.65
CA TYR A 139 18.37 12.33 4.39
C TYR A 139 18.60 12.14 5.88
N ASP A 140 19.13 13.17 6.53
CA ASP A 140 19.25 13.26 7.99
C ASP A 140 17.92 13.72 8.62
N ASP A 141 17.24 14.69 8.01
CA ASP A 141 15.97 15.24 8.50
C ASP A 141 14.83 15.03 7.49
N ILE A 142 13.79 14.32 7.92
CA ILE A 142 12.64 13.95 7.10
C ILE A 142 11.34 14.36 7.80
N VAL A 143 10.43 15.01 7.09
CA VAL A 143 9.08 15.33 7.59
C VAL A 143 8.06 14.43 6.91
N VAL A 144 7.19 13.77 7.68
CA VAL A 144 6.06 12.98 7.20
C VAL A 144 4.78 13.56 7.78
N ILE A 145 3.99 14.20 6.92
CA ILE A 145 2.68 14.74 7.25
C ILE A 145 1.62 13.65 7.04
N VAL A 146 0.91 13.31 8.11
CA VAL A 146 -0.17 12.31 8.13
C VAL A 146 -1.50 12.97 8.50
N PRO A 147 -2.65 12.48 8.00
CA PRO A 147 -3.91 13.23 8.11
C PRO A 147 -4.57 13.16 9.51
N THR A 148 -4.15 12.24 10.39
CA THR A 148 -4.76 12.06 11.72
C THR A 148 -3.73 11.69 12.79
N ILE A 149 -4.06 11.95 14.05
CA ILE A 149 -3.24 11.57 15.21
C ILE A 149 -3.07 10.03 15.30
N ALA A 150 -4.10 9.26 14.95
CA ALA A 150 -4.01 7.79 14.93
C ALA A 150 -2.91 7.31 13.96
N LEU A 151 -2.79 7.96 12.81
CA LEU A 151 -1.74 7.66 11.83
C LEU A 151 -0.35 8.14 12.25
N ILE A 152 -0.26 9.14 13.15
CA ILE A 152 1.02 9.47 13.80
C ILE A 152 1.50 8.25 14.60
N ASP A 153 0.64 7.68 15.45
CA ASP A 153 1.03 6.56 16.30
C ASP A 153 1.34 5.29 15.49
N GLU A 154 0.54 5.00 14.46
CA GLU A 154 0.80 3.89 13.54
C GLU A 154 2.15 4.05 12.82
N THR A 155 2.37 5.23 12.22
CA THR A 155 3.61 5.53 11.48
C THR A 155 4.81 5.54 12.43
N ARG A 156 4.68 6.11 13.62
CA ARG A 156 5.74 6.10 14.64
C ARG A 156 6.13 4.68 15.02
N ARG A 157 5.18 3.79 15.31
CA ARG A 157 5.48 2.39 15.67
C ARG A 157 6.21 1.67 14.54
N ARG A 158 5.73 1.83 13.31
CA ARG A 158 6.31 1.24 12.09
C ARG A 158 7.75 1.72 11.86
N LEU A 159 7.96 3.04 11.86
CA LEU A 159 9.28 3.63 11.62
C LEU A 159 10.24 3.39 12.79
N SER A 160 9.78 3.39 14.04
CA SER A 160 10.62 3.07 15.19
C SER A 160 11.13 1.63 15.11
N LYS A 161 10.30 0.68 14.67
CA LYS A 161 10.69 -0.72 14.50
C LYS A 161 11.78 -0.89 13.44
N ARG A 162 11.71 -0.14 12.34
CA ARG A 162 12.63 -0.25 11.20
C ARG A 162 13.90 0.60 11.36
N PHE A 163 13.75 1.82 11.87
CA PHE A 163 14.77 2.86 11.79
C PHE A 163 15.15 3.47 13.15
N GLY A 164 14.56 2.99 14.26
CA GLY A 164 14.76 3.58 15.59
C GLY A 164 16.19 3.51 16.13
N ASN A 165 17.06 2.69 15.53
CA ASN A 165 18.49 2.63 15.87
C ASN A 165 19.30 3.77 15.23
N GLN A 166 18.80 4.37 14.14
CA GLN A 166 19.48 5.37 13.34
C GLN A 166 18.81 6.74 13.47
N PHE A 167 17.49 6.76 13.33
CA PHE A 167 16.67 7.97 13.37
C PHE A 167 15.94 8.12 14.70
N LYS A 168 15.91 9.34 15.21
CA LYS A 168 14.98 9.73 16.26
C LYS A 168 13.62 10.03 15.64
N ILE A 169 12.60 9.27 16.02
CA ILE A 169 11.23 9.53 15.58
C ILE A 169 10.59 10.59 16.48
N ILE A 170 10.25 11.74 15.91
CA ILE A 170 9.70 12.89 16.62
C ILE A 170 8.22 13.02 16.25
N THR A 171 7.34 12.98 17.25
CA THR A 171 5.88 13.06 17.07
C THR A 171 5.24 14.23 17.79
N HIS A 172 6.04 14.97 18.58
CA HIS A 172 5.62 16.18 19.26
C HIS A 172 6.66 17.30 19.05
N PRO A 173 6.25 18.55 18.74
CA PRO A 173 7.18 19.64 18.43
C PRO A 173 8.23 19.93 19.51
N THR A 174 7.89 19.71 20.79
CA THR A 174 8.78 20.00 21.93
C THR A 174 9.85 18.94 22.18
N GLN A 175 9.89 17.85 21.42
CA GLN A 175 10.89 16.81 21.61
C GLN A 175 12.24 17.26 21.07
N ILE A 176 13.30 17.07 21.86
CA ILE A 176 14.68 17.42 21.50
C ILE A 176 15.09 16.65 20.23
N ARG A 177 15.75 17.32 19.29
CA ARG A 177 16.26 16.71 18.05
C ARG A 177 17.53 15.89 18.29
N SER A 178 17.81 14.96 17.40
CA SER A 178 19.05 14.19 17.29
C SER A 178 19.81 14.61 16.03
N ARG A 179 20.90 13.91 15.71
CA ARG A 179 21.63 14.06 14.44
C ARG A 179 20.77 13.72 13.23
N GLN A 180 19.96 12.66 13.32
CA GLN A 180 19.05 12.20 12.27
C GLN A 180 17.64 12.08 12.86
N ASN A 181 16.65 12.68 12.20
CA ASN A 181 15.28 12.81 12.70
C ASN A 181 14.23 12.48 11.64
N ILE A 182 13.17 11.81 12.08
CA ILE A 182 11.95 11.67 11.29
C ILE A 182 10.80 12.30 12.07
N PHE A 183 10.31 13.43 11.58
CA PHE A 183 9.17 14.14 12.13
C PHE A 183 7.89 13.54 11.57
N VAL A 184 7.04 12.98 12.42
CA VAL A 184 5.74 12.43 12.01
C VAL A 184 4.65 13.28 12.67
N PHE A 185 4.06 14.17 11.87
CA PHE A 185 3.12 15.18 12.35
C PHE A 185 1.81 15.16 11.56
N THR A 186 0.74 15.69 12.17
CA THR A 186 -0.38 16.18 11.38
C THR A 186 -0.06 17.57 10.84
N GLN A 187 -0.86 18.06 9.88
CA GLN A 187 -0.72 19.43 9.39
C GLN A 187 -0.79 20.48 10.51
N GLU A 188 -1.64 20.29 11.52
CA GLU A 188 -1.76 21.21 12.66
C GLU A 188 -0.47 21.23 13.49
N ARG A 189 0.04 20.05 13.87
CA ARG A 189 1.27 19.94 14.69
C ARG A 189 2.50 20.49 13.98
N PHE A 190 2.58 20.37 12.66
CA PHE A 190 3.67 20.97 11.89
C PHE A 190 3.60 22.50 11.90
N ILE A 191 2.40 23.09 11.73
CA ILE A 191 2.23 24.54 11.81
C ILE A 191 2.50 25.09 13.21
N GLU A 192 2.19 24.33 14.25
CA GLU A 192 2.49 24.68 15.65
C GLU A 192 3.97 24.51 16.02
N SER A 193 4.76 23.81 15.21
CA SER A 193 6.19 23.60 15.48
C SER A 193 7.02 24.86 15.21
N GLU A 194 8.17 24.97 15.88
CA GLU A 194 9.10 26.09 15.71
C GLU A 194 9.52 26.24 14.23
N ASP A 195 9.72 27.49 13.78
CA ASP A 195 9.94 27.86 12.36
C ASP A 195 11.28 27.37 11.76
N ASP A 196 12.03 26.51 12.44
CA ASP A 196 13.38 26.09 12.10
C ASP A 196 13.48 24.65 11.55
N ILE A 197 12.36 23.95 11.36
CA ILE A 197 12.37 22.62 10.72
C ILE A 197 12.56 22.78 9.20
N VAL A 198 13.77 22.49 8.73
CA VAL A 198 14.14 22.49 7.31
C VAL A 198 14.59 21.08 6.91
N PRO A 199 13.66 20.20 6.45
CA PRO A 199 14.01 18.84 6.10
C PRO A 199 14.68 18.77 4.73
N GLN A 200 15.37 17.67 4.43
CA GLN A 200 15.86 17.40 3.07
C GLN A 200 14.77 16.73 2.22
N LEU A 201 13.90 15.94 2.85
CA LEU A 201 12.73 15.31 2.24
C LEU A 201 11.48 15.57 3.08
N PHE A 202 10.38 15.91 2.43
CA PHE A 202 9.07 15.83 3.08
C PHE A 202 8.08 14.97 2.31
N VAL A 203 7.24 14.29 3.05
CA VAL A 203 6.16 13.43 2.57
C VAL A 203 4.84 14.03 3.04
N ILE A 204 3.87 14.13 2.13
CA ILE A 204 2.48 14.42 2.50
C ILE A 204 1.62 13.24 2.08
N ASP A 205 1.06 12.55 3.06
CA ASP A 205 0.03 11.55 2.82
C ASP A 205 -1.32 12.22 2.57
N GLU A 206 -2.14 11.57 1.75
CA GLU A 206 -3.42 12.10 1.27
C GLU A 206 -3.35 13.49 0.61
N PHE A 207 -2.34 13.73 -0.23
CA PHE A 207 -2.09 15.04 -0.86
C PHE A 207 -3.27 15.64 -1.63
N TYR A 208 -4.22 14.81 -2.08
CA TYR A 208 -5.45 15.24 -2.75
C TYR A 208 -6.32 16.17 -1.89
N LYS A 209 -6.08 16.20 -0.58
CA LYS A 209 -6.67 17.17 0.36
C LYS A 209 -6.11 18.59 0.22
N LEU A 210 -5.07 18.81 -0.58
CA LEU A 210 -4.60 20.15 -0.95
C LEU A 210 -5.57 20.87 -1.89
N SER A 211 -6.43 20.14 -2.61
CA SER A 211 -7.35 20.73 -3.57
C SER A 211 -8.38 21.65 -2.88
N PRO A 212 -8.45 22.94 -3.24
CA PRO A 212 -9.31 23.92 -2.59
C PRO A 212 -10.81 23.64 -2.77
N ASN A 213 -11.17 22.79 -3.74
CA ASN A 213 -12.56 22.43 -4.05
C ASN A 213 -13.28 21.67 -2.91
N ARG A 214 -12.56 21.28 -1.85
CA ARG A 214 -13.13 20.59 -0.68
C ARG A 214 -13.68 21.55 0.38
N GLY A 215 -13.23 22.80 0.41
CA GLY A 215 -13.80 23.87 1.24
C GLY A 215 -13.76 23.64 2.75
N ASP A 216 -12.90 22.76 3.27
CA ASP A 216 -12.76 22.55 4.72
C ASP A 216 -11.57 23.34 5.31
N ASP A 217 -11.66 23.71 6.60
CA ASP A 217 -10.59 24.44 7.29
C ASP A 217 -9.24 23.70 7.27
N ARG A 218 -9.30 22.36 7.23
CA ARG A 218 -8.11 21.49 7.17
C ARG A 218 -7.35 21.61 5.85
N THR A 219 -8.04 21.90 4.75
CA THR A 219 -7.40 22.18 3.45
C THR A 219 -6.48 23.39 3.55
N PHE A 220 -6.90 24.45 4.26
CA PHE A 220 -6.06 25.65 4.44
C PHE A 220 -4.82 25.37 5.29
N VAL A 221 -4.96 24.63 6.39
CA VAL A 221 -3.81 24.26 7.25
C VAL A 221 -2.81 23.40 6.48
N LEU A 222 -3.30 22.42 5.72
CA LEU A 222 -2.42 21.57 4.89
C LEU A 222 -1.73 22.36 3.78
N ASN A 223 -2.43 23.28 3.11
CA ASN A 223 -1.83 24.17 2.11
C ASN A 223 -0.75 25.06 2.74
N HIS A 224 -0.97 25.58 3.95
CA HIS A 224 0.03 26.37 4.66
C HIS A 224 1.27 25.52 5.02
N ALA A 225 1.06 24.28 5.50
CA ALA A 225 2.15 23.36 5.82
C ALA A 225 2.97 23.02 4.57
N PHE A 226 2.29 22.68 3.47
CA PHE A 226 2.92 22.45 2.17
C PHE A 226 3.71 23.67 1.70
N TYR A 227 3.16 24.88 1.79
CA TYR A 227 3.84 26.09 1.35
C TYR A 227 5.13 26.36 2.14
N LYS A 228 5.12 26.18 3.47
CA LYS A 228 6.33 26.30 4.30
C LYS A 228 7.40 25.29 3.89
N LEU A 229 7.04 24.02 3.75
CA LEU A 229 7.94 22.94 3.33
C LEU A 229 8.43 23.08 1.88
N TYR A 230 7.60 23.63 1.01
CA TYR A 230 8.00 23.88 -0.37
C TYR A 230 9.02 25.04 -0.45
N LYS A 231 8.83 26.08 0.36
CA LYS A 231 9.72 27.25 0.41
C LYS A 231 11.09 26.95 1.02
N SER A 232 11.25 25.90 1.81
CA SER A 232 12.57 25.48 2.29
C SER A 232 13.45 24.86 1.19
N GLY A 233 12.90 24.59 0.00
CA GLY A 233 13.64 23.97 -1.10
C GLY A 233 13.85 22.46 -0.94
N SER A 234 13.15 21.86 0.02
CA SER A 234 13.17 20.43 0.32
C SER A 234 12.61 19.62 -0.85
N GLN A 235 13.16 18.42 -1.07
CA GLN A 235 12.55 17.45 -1.98
C GLN A 235 11.19 17.02 -1.41
N PHE A 236 10.20 16.83 -2.29
CA PHE A 236 8.87 16.39 -1.87
C PHE A 236 8.46 15.05 -2.48
N PHE A 237 7.73 14.28 -1.68
CA PHE A 237 7.03 13.09 -2.10
C PHE A 237 5.56 13.16 -1.64
N LEU A 238 4.67 13.50 -2.57
CA LEU A 238 3.24 13.61 -2.28
C LEU A 238 2.56 12.31 -2.67
N ILE A 239 1.84 11.69 -1.73
CA ILE A 239 1.20 10.39 -1.95
C ILE A 239 -0.29 10.45 -1.66
N GLY A 240 -1.08 9.77 -2.48
CA GLY A 240 -2.53 9.74 -2.35
C GLY A 240 -3.16 8.47 -2.91
N PRO A 241 -4.42 8.19 -2.54
CA PRO A 241 -5.23 7.21 -3.23
C PRO A 241 -5.41 7.63 -4.68
N ASN A 242 -5.93 6.71 -5.48
CA ASN A 242 -6.34 7.00 -6.84
C ASN A 242 -7.52 7.98 -6.83
N VAL A 243 -7.20 9.27 -6.95
CA VAL A 243 -8.16 10.36 -7.07
C VAL A 243 -8.09 10.85 -8.51
N GLY A 244 -9.02 10.39 -9.34
CA GLY A 244 -9.11 10.85 -10.73
C GLY A 244 -9.22 12.38 -10.80
N ASN A 245 -8.65 12.96 -11.87
CA ASN A 245 -8.71 14.39 -12.18
C ASN A 245 -8.09 15.34 -11.13
N ILE A 246 -6.84 15.11 -10.74
CA ILE A 246 -6.05 16.16 -10.09
C ILE A 246 -5.42 17.05 -11.15
N THR A 247 -5.94 18.26 -11.31
CA THR A 247 -5.26 19.31 -12.08
C THR A 247 -4.16 19.91 -11.22
N ILE A 248 -2.93 19.46 -11.42
CA ILE A 248 -1.75 20.06 -10.80
C ILE A 248 -1.26 21.14 -11.76
N GLY A 249 -1.10 22.37 -11.28
CA GLY A 249 -0.47 23.44 -12.06
C GLY A 249 0.99 23.10 -12.35
N GLN A 250 1.24 22.40 -13.45
CA GLN A 250 2.57 21.91 -13.83
C GLN A 250 3.55 23.04 -14.14
N GLU A 251 3.06 24.24 -14.46
CA GLU A 251 3.87 25.34 -14.99
C GLU A 251 4.87 25.94 -13.97
N HIS A 252 4.76 25.60 -12.68
CA HIS A 252 5.58 26.21 -11.62
C HIS A 252 6.28 25.21 -10.68
N LEU A 253 6.03 23.91 -10.81
CA LEU A 253 6.61 22.88 -9.95
C LEU A 253 7.37 21.88 -10.83
N ASN A 254 8.67 21.71 -10.60
CA ASN A 254 9.45 20.66 -11.26
C ASN A 254 9.23 19.33 -10.50
N PHE A 255 8.36 18.46 -11.02
CA PHE A 255 8.05 17.15 -10.42
C PHE A 255 7.76 16.07 -11.48
N ARG A 256 7.90 14.81 -11.07
CA ARG A 256 7.45 13.63 -11.82
C ARG A 256 6.10 13.16 -11.26
N TYR A 257 5.07 13.14 -12.11
CA TYR A 257 3.74 12.65 -11.74
C TYR A 257 3.58 11.19 -12.13
N TYR A 258 3.13 10.36 -11.20
CA TYR A 258 2.78 8.96 -11.40
C TYR A 258 1.32 8.76 -11.01
N ASP A 259 0.49 8.47 -12.00
CA ASP A 259 -0.91 8.08 -11.82
C ASP A 259 -1.08 6.64 -12.30
N THR A 260 -1.50 5.74 -11.41
CA THR A 260 -1.48 4.32 -11.71
C THR A 260 -2.56 3.52 -10.98
N ASN A 261 -3.12 2.56 -11.70
CA ASN A 261 -4.03 1.54 -11.16
C ASN A 261 -3.29 0.25 -10.78
N TYR A 262 -1.96 0.29 -10.69
CA TYR A 262 -1.14 -0.89 -10.39
C TYR A 262 -1.56 -1.49 -9.05
N SER A 263 -2.09 -2.72 -9.08
CA SER A 263 -2.50 -3.46 -7.89
C SER A 263 -1.72 -4.76 -7.80
N THR A 264 -1.31 -5.09 -6.57
CA THR A 264 -0.66 -6.35 -6.22
C THR A 264 -1.66 -7.36 -5.69
N VAL A 265 -2.90 -6.98 -5.46
CA VAL A 265 -3.98 -7.86 -4.97
C VAL A 265 -5.24 -7.65 -5.78
N VAL A 266 -6.12 -8.64 -5.76
CA VAL A 266 -7.40 -8.59 -6.46
C VAL A 266 -8.52 -8.66 -5.42
N ALA A 267 -9.48 -7.75 -5.53
CA ALA A 267 -10.63 -7.71 -4.65
C ALA A 267 -11.86 -8.28 -5.38
N GLU A 268 -12.46 -9.34 -4.81
CA GLU A 268 -13.74 -9.84 -5.29
C GLU A 268 -14.90 -9.14 -4.59
N VAL A 269 -15.73 -8.44 -5.34
CA VAL A 269 -16.93 -7.81 -4.82
C VAL A 269 -18.15 -8.65 -5.17
N ARG A 270 -18.88 -9.09 -4.14
CA ARG A 270 -20.13 -9.86 -4.29
C ARG A 270 -21.28 -9.07 -3.70
N HIS A 271 -22.24 -8.67 -4.54
CA HIS A 271 -23.46 -8.02 -4.11
C HIS A 271 -24.50 -9.07 -3.72
N ILE A 272 -24.96 -9.02 -2.47
CA ILE A 272 -25.99 -9.92 -1.96
C ILE A 272 -27.24 -9.11 -1.61
N SER A 273 -28.32 -9.36 -2.33
CA SER A 273 -29.64 -8.76 -2.07
C SER A 273 -30.46 -9.69 -1.17
N ASN A 274 -30.33 -9.54 0.16
CA ASN A 274 -31.12 -10.30 1.12
C ASN A 274 -31.96 -9.35 2.01
N ARG A 275 -33.19 -9.76 2.33
CA ARG A 275 -34.08 -9.03 3.26
C ARG A 275 -33.60 -9.16 4.71
N ASP A 276 -32.94 -10.27 5.08
CA ASP A 276 -32.35 -10.46 6.40
C ASP A 276 -30.82 -10.42 6.35
N THR A 277 -30.27 -9.22 6.55
CA THR A 277 -28.83 -8.97 6.54
C THR A 277 -28.10 -9.72 7.67
N LYS A 278 -28.70 -9.88 8.85
CA LYS A 278 -28.01 -10.52 9.99
C LYS A 278 -27.81 -12.01 9.76
N ALA A 279 -28.84 -12.68 9.26
CA ALA A 279 -28.76 -14.11 8.93
C ALA A 279 -27.72 -14.37 7.83
N GLU A 280 -27.64 -13.50 6.81
CA GLU A 280 -26.65 -13.64 5.74
C GLU A 280 -25.22 -13.44 6.27
N VAL A 281 -24.97 -12.40 7.07
CA VAL A 281 -23.66 -12.18 7.69
C VAL A 281 -23.24 -13.41 8.51
N LEU A 282 -24.15 -13.97 9.31
CA LEU A 282 -23.88 -15.19 10.07
C LEU A 282 -23.49 -16.36 9.17
N LYS A 283 -24.21 -16.56 8.06
CA LYS A 283 -23.90 -17.62 7.08
C LYS A 283 -22.50 -17.43 6.49
N ILE A 284 -22.13 -16.21 6.11
CA ILE A 284 -20.80 -15.89 5.57
C ILE A 284 -19.73 -16.15 6.63
N CYS A 285 -19.89 -15.64 7.85
CA CYS A 285 -18.94 -15.84 8.93
C CYS A 285 -18.72 -17.32 9.28
N LYS A 286 -19.73 -18.19 9.11
CA LYS A 286 -19.58 -19.65 9.31
C LYS A 286 -18.69 -20.32 8.25
N THR A 287 -18.52 -19.71 7.08
CA THR A 287 -17.70 -20.24 5.99
C THR A 287 -16.27 -19.70 5.98
N LEU A 288 -16.01 -18.61 6.70
CA LEU A 288 -14.72 -17.95 6.71
C LEU A 288 -13.88 -18.42 7.90
N ASN A 289 -12.60 -18.69 7.65
CA ASN A 289 -11.64 -19.11 8.68
C ASN A 289 -10.61 -18.02 9.01
N SER A 290 -10.68 -16.87 8.34
CA SER A 290 -9.75 -15.74 8.49
C SER A 290 -10.38 -14.57 9.26
N PRO A 291 -9.55 -13.67 9.84
CA PRO A 291 -10.04 -12.41 10.40
C PRO A 291 -10.95 -11.67 9.41
N THR A 292 -12.09 -11.20 9.89
CA THR A 292 -13.13 -10.60 9.07
C THR A 292 -13.53 -9.23 9.65
N LEU A 293 -13.54 -8.20 8.81
CA LEU A 293 -13.97 -6.86 9.18
C LEU A 293 -15.40 -6.62 8.68
N ILE A 294 -16.29 -6.21 9.59
CA ILE A 294 -17.70 -5.96 9.27
C ILE A 294 -18.01 -4.48 9.50
N TYR A 295 -18.30 -3.76 8.42
CA TYR A 295 -18.71 -2.36 8.47
C TYR A 295 -20.20 -2.25 8.77
N CYS A 296 -20.54 -1.57 9.86
CA CYS A 296 -21.92 -1.30 10.27
C CYS A 296 -22.24 0.18 10.11
N LYS A 297 -23.52 0.50 9.86
CA LYS A 297 -23.99 1.88 9.67
C LYS A 297 -23.84 2.78 10.91
N SER A 298 -23.72 2.19 12.10
CA SER A 298 -23.62 2.92 13.37
C SER A 298 -23.07 2.03 14.48
N ALA A 299 -22.59 2.64 15.57
CA ALA A 299 -22.10 1.90 16.74
C ALA A 299 -23.17 0.98 17.37
N PRO A 300 -24.44 1.40 17.59
CA PRO A 300 -25.49 0.48 18.07
C PRO A 300 -25.69 -0.72 17.15
N SER A 301 -25.70 -0.50 15.82
CA SER A 301 -25.82 -1.59 14.85
C SER A 301 -24.67 -2.58 14.93
N ALA A 302 -23.46 -2.10 15.20
CA ALA A 302 -22.28 -2.94 15.39
C ALA A 302 -22.40 -3.80 16.67
N TYR A 303 -22.82 -3.20 17.78
CA TYR A 303 -23.06 -3.93 19.04
C TYR A 303 -24.14 -5.00 18.90
N ASP A 304 -25.26 -4.66 18.26
CA ASP A 304 -26.36 -5.59 18.05
C ASP A 304 -25.94 -6.78 17.17
N LEU A 305 -25.15 -6.53 16.12
CA LEU A 305 -24.64 -7.58 15.26
C LEU A 305 -23.59 -8.43 15.99
N ALA A 306 -22.66 -7.81 16.73
CA ALA A 306 -21.66 -8.52 17.49
C ALA A 306 -22.30 -9.48 18.52
N ARG A 307 -23.30 -9.00 19.28
CA ARG A 307 -24.06 -9.86 20.21
C ARG A 307 -24.76 -11.00 19.50
N TYR A 308 -25.36 -10.75 18.35
CA TYR A 308 -26.01 -11.78 17.54
C TYR A 308 -25.01 -12.85 17.05
N LEU A 309 -23.84 -12.45 16.58
CA LEU A 309 -22.77 -13.36 16.14
C LEU A 309 -22.22 -14.19 17.30
N VAL A 310 -21.94 -13.56 18.45
CA VAL A 310 -21.49 -14.24 19.67
C VAL A 310 -22.54 -15.25 20.15
N GLY A 311 -23.81 -14.86 20.19
CA GLY A 311 -24.92 -15.76 20.56
C GLY A 311 -25.11 -16.94 19.60
N ASN A 312 -24.56 -16.86 18.39
CA ASN A 312 -24.56 -17.93 17.38
C ASN A 312 -23.20 -18.66 17.28
N ASN A 313 -22.34 -18.55 18.29
CA ASN A 313 -21.04 -19.21 18.40
C ASN A 313 -20.03 -18.80 17.30
N ILE A 314 -20.19 -17.64 16.66
CA ILE A 314 -19.12 -17.04 15.83
C ILE A 314 -18.17 -16.31 16.78
N THR A 315 -17.30 -17.09 17.42
CA THR A 315 -16.30 -16.59 18.36
C THR A 315 -15.00 -17.36 18.17
N ALA A 316 -13.88 -16.68 18.34
CA ALA A 316 -12.57 -17.31 18.48
C ALA A 316 -12.07 -17.00 19.89
N LYS A 317 -11.75 -18.02 20.67
CA LYS A 317 -11.09 -17.81 21.97
C LYS A 317 -9.66 -17.35 21.68
N ASN A 318 -9.33 -16.13 22.06
CA ASN A 318 -7.96 -15.66 22.11
C ASN A 318 -7.48 -15.68 23.57
N GLN A 319 -6.38 -16.38 23.84
CA GLN A 319 -5.78 -16.47 25.18
C GLN A 319 -5.48 -15.08 25.75
N ASP A 320 -5.01 -14.15 24.91
CA ASP A 320 -4.69 -12.78 25.32
C ASP A 320 -5.94 -12.01 25.77
N THR A 321 -7.12 -12.32 25.20
CA THR A 321 -8.39 -11.65 25.54
C THR A 321 -9.11 -12.27 26.74
N GLN A 322 -8.68 -13.46 27.20
CA GLN A 322 -9.30 -14.10 28.37
C GLN A 322 -9.02 -13.32 29.65
N GLU A 323 -7.79 -12.82 29.83
CA GLU A 323 -7.45 -11.97 30.98
C GLU A 323 -8.25 -10.66 30.97
N PHE A 324 -8.37 -10.00 29.81
CA PHE A 324 -9.18 -8.77 29.70
C PHE A 324 -10.69 -9.00 29.86
N SER A 325 -11.20 -10.20 29.55
CA SER A 325 -12.64 -10.49 29.70
C SER A 325 -13.10 -10.66 31.14
N GLN A 326 -12.16 -10.86 32.08
CA GLN A 326 -12.44 -10.99 33.51
C GLN A 326 -12.33 -9.66 34.27
N TRP A 327 -11.89 -8.59 33.60
CA TRP A 327 -11.69 -7.26 34.17
C TRP A 327 -12.93 -6.39 33.99
#